data_AF-A1YG37-F1
#
_entry.id   AF-A1YG37-F1
#
_cell.length_a   1.000
_cell.length_b   1.000
_cell.length_c   1.000
_cell.angle_alpha   90.00
_cell.angle_beta   90.00
_cell.angle_gamma   90.00
#
_symmetry.space_group_name_H-M   'P 1'
#
loop_
_entity.id
_entity.type
_entity.pdbx_description
1 polymer ?
#
loop_
_entity_poly.entity_id
_entity_poly.type
_entity_poly.pdbx_seq_one_letter_code
_entity_poly.pdbx_strand_id
1 'polypeptide(L)'
;AKLQESIEYEDLGKNNSVKTIALNLKKSDRYYHGPTPIQSLQYATSQDIINSFQSIRQEMEAYTPKLTQVLSSSAASSTITALSPGGALMQGGTQQAINQMVPNDIQSELKHLYVAVGELLRHFWSCFPVNTPFLEEK
;
A
#
# COMPACT_ATOMS: atom_id res chain seq x y z
N ALA A 1 -14.23 -37.68 -39.11
CA ALA A 1 -13.54 -36.51 -38.53
C ALA A 1 -12.99 -35.60 -39.63
N LYS A 2 -11.90 -35.97 -40.34
CA LYS A 2 -11.26 -35.09 -41.36
C LYS A 2 -12.17 -34.59 -42.49
N LEU A 3 -13.12 -35.40 -42.94
CA LEU A 3 -14.08 -35.00 -43.99
C LEU A 3 -15.06 -33.91 -43.52
N GLN A 4 -15.39 -33.87 -42.23
CA GLN A 4 -16.35 -32.91 -41.69
C GLN A 4 -15.71 -31.52 -41.52
N GLU A 5 -14.44 -31.49 -41.09
CA GLU A 5 -13.61 -30.29 -41.07
C GLU A 5 -13.41 -29.69 -42.47
N SER A 6 -13.29 -30.52 -43.52
CA SER A 6 -13.15 -30.04 -44.91
C SER A 6 -14.45 -29.54 -45.55
N ILE A 7 -15.61 -29.73 -44.89
CA ILE A 7 -16.93 -29.35 -45.41
C ILE A 7 -17.53 -28.18 -44.59
N GLU A 8 -17.07 -27.96 -43.36
CA GLU A 8 -17.52 -26.85 -42.52
C GLU A 8 -16.95 -25.51 -43.02
N TYR A 9 -17.85 -24.58 -43.39
CA TYR A 9 -17.51 -23.22 -43.75
C TYR A 9 -17.75 -22.29 -42.56
N GLU A 10 -16.68 -21.68 -42.04
CA GLU A 10 -16.72 -20.84 -40.83
C GLU A 10 -17.67 -19.63 -40.99
N ASP A 11 -17.74 -19.05 -42.20
CA ASP A 11 -18.62 -17.92 -42.55
C ASP A 11 -20.12 -18.27 -42.55
N LEU A 12 -20.47 -19.54 -42.77
CA LEU A 12 -21.85 -20.05 -42.76
C LEU A 12 -22.24 -20.68 -41.41
N GLY A 13 -21.28 -20.73 -40.47
CA GLY A 13 -21.47 -21.22 -39.11
C GLY A 13 -22.23 -20.25 -38.20
N LYS A 14 -22.60 -20.70 -37.00
CA LYS A 14 -23.13 -19.79 -35.98
C LYS A 14 -22.02 -18.85 -35.53
N ASN A 15 -22.32 -17.55 -35.39
CA ASN A 15 -21.43 -16.60 -34.74
C ASN A 15 -21.04 -17.16 -33.37
N ASN A 16 -19.78 -17.59 -33.24
CA ASN A 16 -19.24 -18.16 -32.03
C ASN A 16 -18.87 -17.02 -31.07
N SER A 17 -19.85 -16.19 -30.70
CA SER A 17 -19.63 -15.12 -29.74
C SER A 17 -19.51 -15.71 -28.34
N VAL A 18 -18.31 -15.60 -27.77
CA VAL A 18 -18.09 -15.95 -26.36
C VAL A 18 -19.05 -15.10 -25.53
N LYS A 19 -19.90 -15.76 -24.73
CA LYS A 19 -20.84 -15.07 -23.85
C LYS A 19 -20.05 -14.31 -22.78
N THR A 20 -19.97 -12.99 -22.91
CA THR A 20 -19.39 -12.13 -21.88
C THR A 20 -20.35 -12.02 -20.71
N ILE A 21 -19.83 -12.23 -19.50
CA ILE A 21 -20.60 -12.02 -18.27
C ILE A 21 -20.55 -10.53 -17.93
N ALA A 22 -21.72 -9.89 -17.82
CA ALA A 22 -21.81 -8.49 -17.43
C ALA A 22 -21.44 -8.32 -15.95
N LEU A 23 -20.32 -7.64 -15.67
CA LEU A 23 -19.89 -7.33 -14.31
C LEU A 23 -20.48 -6.00 -13.85
N ASN A 24 -21.61 -6.06 -13.14
CA ASN A 24 -22.23 -4.90 -12.51
C ASN A 24 -21.87 -4.84 -11.02
N LEU A 25 -21.03 -3.87 -10.64
CA LEU A 25 -20.57 -3.71 -9.26
C LEU A 25 -21.66 -3.06 -8.40
N LYS A 26 -22.04 -3.70 -7.29
CA LYS A 26 -23.09 -3.18 -6.40
C LYS A 26 -22.61 -2.06 -5.45
N LYS A 27 -21.38 -2.17 -4.93
CA LYS A 27 -20.81 -1.27 -3.91
C LYS A 27 -19.48 -0.71 -4.39
N SER A 28 -19.54 0.19 -5.38
CA SER A 28 -18.34 0.80 -5.96
C SER A 28 -17.62 1.74 -4.99
N ASP A 29 -18.32 2.25 -3.97
CA ASP A 29 -17.80 3.08 -2.89
C ASP A 29 -16.59 2.45 -2.17
N ARG A 30 -16.60 1.13 -1.99
CA ARG A 30 -15.50 0.41 -1.34
C ARG A 30 -14.18 0.49 -2.10
N TYR A 31 -14.25 0.66 -3.42
CA TYR A 31 -13.06 0.81 -4.25
C TYR A 31 -12.50 2.24 -4.24
N TYR A 32 -13.27 3.24 -3.77
CA TYR A 32 -12.78 4.61 -3.65
C TYR A 32 -11.84 4.80 -2.46
N HIS A 33 -12.07 4.10 -1.34
CA HIS A 33 -11.25 4.22 -0.13
C HIS A 33 -10.20 3.10 -0.02
N GLY A 34 -10.44 1.98 -0.69
CA GLY A 34 -9.48 0.87 -0.79
C GLY A 34 -9.20 0.20 0.56
N PRO A 35 -8.06 -0.49 0.69
CA PRO A 35 -7.69 -1.23 1.90
C PRO A 35 -7.13 -0.33 3.01
N THR A 36 -7.16 0.99 2.85
CA THR A 36 -6.65 1.93 3.85
C THR A 36 -7.47 1.79 5.13
N PRO A 37 -6.84 1.52 6.29
CA PRO A 37 -7.54 1.46 7.56
C PRO A 37 -8.37 2.72 7.80
N ILE A 38 -9.56 2.56 8.37
CA ILE A 38 -10.41 3.70 8.73
C ILE A 38 -9.67 4.54 9.77
N GLN A 39 -9.27 5.74 9.37
CA GLN A 39 -8.70 6.72 10.28
C GLN A 39 -9.84 7.41 11.04
N SER A 40 -9.58 7.81 12.28
CA SER A 40 -10.52 8.62 13.04
C SER A 40 -10.67 9.99 12.36
N LEU A 41 -11.71 10.13 11.53
CA LEU A 41 -12.09 11.43 10.99
C LEU A 41 -12.81 12.20 12.10
N GLN A 42 -12.16 13.24 12.62
CA GLN A 42 -12.87 14.24 13.41
C GLN A 42 -13.76 15.02 12.45
N TYR A 43 -15.05 14.73 12.47
CA TYR A 43 -16.04 15.49 11.72
C TYR A 43 -16.19 16.87 12.37
N ALA A 44 -15.93 17.92 11.60
CA ALA A 44 -16.25 19.28 12.00
C ALA A 44 -17.77 19.44 12.07
N THR A 45 -18.27 20.14 13.09
CA THR A 45 -19.69 20.48 13.15
C THR A 45 -20.01 21.54 12.10
N SER A 46 -21.28 21.65 11.70
CA SER A 46 -21.72 22.69 10.76
C SER A 46 -21.35 24.10 11.26
N GLN A 47 -21.33 24.31 12.57
CA GLN A 47 -20.94 25.58 13.17
C GLN A 47 -19.45 25.87 12.99
N ASP A 48 -18.58 24.85 13.14
CA ASP A 48 -17.14 24.99 12.91
C ASP A 48 -16.85 25.39 11.47
N ILE A 49 -17.62 24.86 10.51
CA ILE A 49 -17.50 25.20 9.08
C ILE A 49 -17.84 26.69 8.86
N ILE A 50 -18.97 27.17 9.39
CA ILE A 50 -19.40 28.57 9.25
C ILE A 50 -18.39 29.51 9.89
N ASN A 51 -17.94 29.18 11.11
CA ASN A 51 -16.96 29.98 11.85
C ASN A 51 -15.62 30.03 11.12
N SER A 52 -15.14 28.89 10.62
CA SER A 52 -13.88 28.82 9.86
C SER A 52 -13.95 29.62 8.56
N PHE A 53 -15.08 29.54 7.84
CA PHE A 53 -15.28 30.30 6.61
C PHE A 53 -15.26 31.81 6.86
N GLN A 54 -15.97 32.28 7.89
CA GLN A 54 -15.97 33.69 8.27
C GLN A 54 -14.57 34.16 8.69
N SER A 55 -13.86 33.37 9.50
CA SER A 55 -12.52 33.69 9.99
C SER A 55 -11.52 33.79 8.83
N ILE A 56 -11.49 32.81 7.93
CA ILE A 56 -10.59 32.81 6.76
C ILE A 56 -10.91 34.00 5.86
N ARG A 57 -12.18 34.29 5.59
CA ARG A 57 -12.57 35.41 4.74
C ARG A 57 -12.09 36.74 5.32
N GLN A 58 -12.31 36.98 6.60
CA GLN A 58 -11.86 38.20 7.28
C GLN A 58 -10.34 38.32 7.29
N GLU A 59 -9.64 37.23 7.62
CA GLU A 59 -8.17 37.20 7.64
C GLU A 59 -7.58 37.49 6.25
N MET A 60 -8.16 36.92 5.20
CA MET A 60 -7.71 37.14 3.81
C MET A 60 -8.03 38.55 3.30
N GLU A 61 -9.18 39.13 3.67
CA GLU A 61 -9.53 40.51 3.33
C GLU A 61 -8.58 41.53 3.99
N ALA A 62 -8.10 41.24 5.21
CA ALA A 62 -7.18 42.10 5.96
C ALA A 62 -5.68 41.79 5.73
N TYR A 63 -5.37 40.77 4.93
CA TYR A 63 -4.00 40.26 4.80
C TYR A 63 -3.06 41.31 4.17
N THR A 64 -2.00 41.65 4.90
CA THR A 64 -0.90 42.48 4.41
C THR A 64 0.43 41.74 4.59
N PRO A 65 1.15 41.41 3.50
CA PRO A 65 2.36 40.61 3.60
C PRO A 65 3.48 41.41 4.27
N LYS A 66 4.00 40.91 5.39
CA LYS A 66 5.16 41.47 6.08
C LYS A 66 6.37 40.58 5.88
N LEU A 67 7.11 40.82 4.79
CA LEU A 67 8.28 40.04 4.38
C LEU A 67 9.37 39.94 5.47
N THR A 68 9.48 40.93 6.35
CA THR A 68 10.46 40.95 7.44
C THR A 68 10.04 40.18 8.70
N GLN A 69 8.77 39.77 8.80
CA GLN A 69 8.21 39.09 9.99
C GLN A 69 7.77 37.65 9.69
N VAL A 70 8.09 37.12 8.51
CA VAL A 70 7.70 35.75 8.11
C VAL A 70 8.36 34.69 8.97
N LEU A 71 9.59 34.94 9.43
CA LEU A 71 10.36 33.96 10.18
C LEU A 71 11.17 34.63 11.30
N SER A 72 10.99 34.14 12.53
CA SER A 72 11.81 34.57 13.65
C SER A 72 13.12 33.77 13.69
N SER A 73 14.22 34.42 14.07
CA SER A 73 15.53 33.76 14.19
C SER A 73 15.51 32.58 15.17
N SER A 74 14.69 32.65 16.23
CA SER A 74 14.51 31.56 17.18
C SER A 74 13.82 30.34 16.56
N ALA A 75 12.79 30.55 15.74
CA ALA A 75 12.12 29.46 15.04
C ALA A 75 13.04 28.79 14.00
N ALA A 76 13.83 29.57 13.24
CA ALA A 76 14.84 29.01 12.35
C ALA A 76 15.89 28.20 13.11
N SER A 77 16.46 28.77 14.18
CA SER A 77 17.48 28.07 14.97
C SER A 77 16.93 26.77 15.57
N SER A 78 15.71 26.77 16.11
CA SER A 78 15.08 25.57 16.67
C SER A 78 14.83 24.51 15.59
N THR A 79 14.40 24.93 14.40
CA THR A 79 14.17 24.02 13.27
C THR A 79 15.48 23.40 12.79
N ILE A 80 16.56 24.19 12.71
CA ILE A 80 17.90 23.70 12.38
C ILE A 80 18.34 22.63 13.39
N THR A 81 18.14 22.86 14.69
CA THR A 81 18.45 21.85 15.73
C THR A 81 17.61 20.58 15.56
N ALA A 82 16.30 20.72 15.27
CA ALA A 82 15.41 19.58 15.08
C ALA A 82 15.78 18.72 13.85
N LEU A 83 16.36 19.33 12.81
CA LEU A 83 16.82 18.67 11.58
C LEU A 83 18.29 18.22 11.61
N SER A 84 19.07 18.73 12.55
CA SER A 84 20.48 18.36 12.71
C SER A 84 20.63 16.91 13.17
N PRO A 85 21.82 16.30 13.03
CA PRO A 85 22.10 14.97 13.57
C PRO A 85 21.76 14.86 15.06
N GLY A 86 20.85 13.95 15.40
CA GLY A 86 20.33 13.75 16.77
C GLY A 86 19.11 14.63 17.12
N GLY A 87 18.63 15.45 16.19
CA GLY A 87 17.44 16.28 16.35
C GLY A 87 16.13 15.49 16.27
N ALA A 88 15.05 16.07 16.81
CA ALA A 88 13.75 15.40 16.97
C ALA A 88 13.13 14.87 15.67
N LEU A 89 13.42 15.51 14.52
CA LEU A 89 12.90 15.10 13.22
C LEU A 89 13.89 14.24 12.43
N MET A 90 15.18 14.26 12.78
CA MET A 90 16.16 13.34 12.23
C MET A 90 16.06 12.00 12.96
N GLN A 91 14.96 11.26 12.71
CA GLN A 91 14.88 9.85 13.10
C GLN A 91 16.07 9.14 12.46
N GLY A 92 16.92 8.50 13.28
CA GLY A 92 18.21 7.91 12.89
C GLY A 92 18.11 6.77 11.89
N GLY A 93 17.66 7.07 10.67
CA GLY A 93 17.13 6.11 9.71
C GLY A 93 18.17 5.32 8.92
N THR A 94 19.47 5.50 9.15
CA THR A 94 20.49 4.84 8.31
C THR A 94 21.74 4.38 9.06
N GLN A 95 21.66 4.08 10.36
CA GLN A 95 22.72 3.28 11.01
C GLN A 95 22.41 1.79 10.92
N GLN A 96 22.22 1.29 9.70
CA GLN A 96 22.33 -0.14 9.45
C GLN A 96 23.80 -0.47 9.20
N ALA A 97 24.57 -0.63 10.27
CA ALA A 97 25.89 -1.25 10.22
C ALA A 97 25.73 -2.77 10.02
N ILE A 98 25.09 -3.20 8.93
CA ILE A 98 24.68 -4.61 8.74
C ILE A 98 25.76 -5.45 8.07
N ASN A 99 26.69 -4.85 7.32
CA ASN A 99 27.53 -5.60 6.39
C ASN A 99 28.90 -6.06 6.94
N GLN A 100 29.19 -5.97 8.24
CA GLN A 100 30.54 -6.28 8.76
C GLN A 100 30.63 -7.33 9.88
N MET A 101 29.56 -8.05 10.26
CA MET A 101 29.61 -8.92 11.46
C MET A 101 29.25 -10.40 11.28
N VAL A 102 29.08 -10.93 10.05
CA VAL A 102 28.79 -12.36 9.87
C VAL A 102 29.94 -13.08 9.15
N PRO A 103 30.77 -13.86 9.87
CA PRO A 103 31.76 -14.76 9.28
C PRO A 103 31.18 -15.63 8.17
N ASN A 104 31.99 -15.92 7.14
CA ASN A 104 31.56 -16.68 5.96
C ASN A 104 30.99 -18.07 6.31
N ASP A 105 31.49 -18.71 7.37
CA ASP A 105 31.03 -20.02 7.82
C ASP A 105 29.57 -19.96 8.31
N ILE A 106 29.21 -18.90 9.05
CA ILE A 106 27.84 -18.68 9.52
C ILE A 106 26.91 -18.38 8.34
N GLN A 107 27.38 -17.65 7.32
CA GLN A 107 26.59 -17.42 6.10
C GLN A 107 26.32 -18.71 5.34
N SER A 108 27.29 -19.63 5.28
CA SER A 108 27.13 -20.95 4.67
C SER A 108 26.09 -21.78 5.41
N GLU A 109 26.14 -21.81 6.74
CA GLU A 109 25.17 -22.51 7.57
C GLU A 109 23.75 -21.92 7.41
N LEU A 110 23.61 -20.59 7.42
CA LEU A 110 22.35 -19.89 7.16
C LEU A 110 21.76 -20.28 5.81
N LYS A 111 22.57 -20.37 4.74
CA LYS A 111 22.08 -20.80 3.42
C LYS A 111 21.47 -22.19 3.47
N HIS A 112 22.14 -23.15 4.09
CA HIS A 112 21.61 -24.51 4.24
C HIS A 112 20.33 -24.52 5.08
N LEU A 113 20.30 -23.76 6.18
CA LEU A 113 19.12 -23.65 7.05
C LEU A 113 17.93 -23.05 6.32
N TYR A 114 18.10 -21.95 5.58
CA TYR A 114 17.04 -21.30 4.81
C TYR A 114 16.50 -22.21 3.70
N VAL A 115 17.35 -22.99 3.04
CA VAL A 115 16.91 -23.99 2.04
C VAL A 115 16.08 -25.08 2.72
N ALA A 116 16.56 -25.64 3.83
CA ALA A 116 15.85 -26.68 4.56
C ALA A 116 14.50 -26.20 5.11
N VAL A 117 14.48 -25.05 5.78
CA VAL A 117 13.25 -24.44 6.32
C VAL A 117 12.33 -24.00 5.18
N GLY A 118 12.88 -23.50 4.08
CA GLY A 118 12.12 -23.14 2.88
C GLY A 118 11.36 -24.34 2.31
N GLU A 119 12.02 -25.50 2.16
CA GLU A 119 11.37 -26.72 1.70
C GLU A 119 10.33 -27.24 2.71
N LEU A 120 10.62 -27.18 4.01
CA LEU A 120 9.68 -27.57 5.05
C LEU A 120 8.43 -26.68 5.04
N LEU A 121 8.59 -25.36 5.00
CA LEU A 121 7.49 -24.41 4.95
C LEU A 121 6.74 -24.50 3.62
N ARG A 122 7.43 -24.70 2.49
CA ARG A 122 6.79 -24.92 1.19
C ARG A 122 5.87 -26.12 1.23
N HIS A 123 6.34 -27.25 1.76
CA HIS A 123 5.51 -28.45 1.91
C HIS A 123 4.37 -28.24 2.90
N PHE A 124 4.65 -27.62 4.05
CA PHE A 124 3.64 -27.31 5.06
C PHE A 124 2.52 -26.42 4.49
N TRP A 125 2.85 -25.26 3.90
CA TRP A 125 1.88 -24.34 3.33
C TRP A 125 1.27 -24.80 2.00
N SER A 126 1.89 -25.76 1.30
CA SER A 126 1.24 -26.45 0.18
C SER A 126 0.16 -27.42 0.64
N CYS A 127 0.26 -27.92 1.88
CA CYS A 127 -0.72 -28.81 2.49
C CYS A 127 -1.72 -28.08 3.40
N PHE A 128 -1.41 -26.85 3.83
CA PHE A 128 -2.23 -26.05 4.74
C PHE A 128 -2.43 -24.61 4.23
N PRO A 129 -3.67 -24.07 4.21
CA PRO A 129 -4.91 -24.71 4.66
C PRO A 129 -5.45 -25.77 3.68
N VAL A 130 -6.08 -26.82 4.22
CA VAL A 130 -6.67 -27.93 3.44
C VAL A 130 -7.85 -27.41 2.62
N ASN A 131 -7.58 -26.96 1.39
CA ASN A 131 -8.62 -26.47 0.49
C ASN A 131 -9.33 -27.60 -0.27
N THR A 132 -8.93 -28.87 -0.06
CA THR A 132 -9.55 -30.03 -0.67
C THR A 132 -9.75 -31.15 0.38
N PRO A 133 -10.89 -31.87 0.34
CA PRO A 133 -11.21 -32.92 1.31
C PRO A 133 -10.24 -34.11 1.31
N PHE A 134 -9.38 -34.23 0.29
CA PHE A 134 -8.35 -35.26 0.19
C PHE A 134 -7.18 -35.06 1.20
N LEU A 135 -6.96 -33.83 1.69
CA LEU A 135 -5.91 -33.56 2.68
C LEU A 135 -6.39 -33.65 4.15
N GLU A 136 -7.69 -33.86 4.41
CA GLU A 136 -8.19 -34.10 5.78
C GLU A 136 -7.93 -35.54 6.28
N GLU A 137 -7.76 -36.50 5.38
CA GLU A 137 -7.63 -37.94 5.73
C GLU A 137 -6.18 -38.43 5.89
N LYS A 138 -5.15 -37.58 5.75
CA LYS A 138 -3.73 -37.97 5.85
C LYS A 138 -3.03 -37.43 7.09
#